data_AF-A0A5B2Z7J1-F1
#
_entry.id   AF-A0A5B2Z7J1-F1
#
_cell.length_a   1.000
_cell.length_b   1.000
_cell.length_c   1.000
_cell.angle_alpha   90.00
_cell.angle_beta   90.00
_cell.angle_gamma   90.00
#
_symmetry.space_group_name_H-M   'P 1'
#
loop_
_entity.id
_entity.type
_entity.pdbx_description
1 polymer ?
#
loop_
_entity_poly.entity_id
_entity_poly.type
_entity_poly.pdbx_seq_one_letter_code
_entity_poly.pdbx_strand_id
1 'polypeptide(L)'
;MIGRKKREDNLWKIEYIDTIYKVYDWDKNLTGYFFPNYNVDLDKYHDNSDPNGKNDASLPDHEIEENIIEQMIKEKKNVRGGNLMLPMVKLNLLDHSEGIHLDYVISSLEENTQRTRKWKQWIHDNRQQFRIFGNSIYTAREDRNILSIVLGIDLSIVLDEKEIRKELKPLLDKLHQDELI
;
A
#
# COMPACT_ATOMS: atom_id res chain seq x y z
N MET A 1 -37.49 10.89 19.28
CA MET A 1 -37.14 10.47 17.91
C MET A 1 -36.54 11.65 17.18
N ILE A 2 -35.34 11.48 16.64
CA ILE A 2 -34.88 11.82 15.28
C ILE A 2 -33.38 11.51 15.29
N GLY A 3 -32.97 10.71 14.30
CA GLY A 3 -31.87 9.78 14.40
C GLY A 3 -30.48 10.42 14.51
N ARG A 4 -29.66 9.87 15.41
CA ARG A 4 -28.22 9.75 15.15
C ARG A 4 -28.06 8.82 13.95
N LYS A 5 -28.18 9.35 12.74
CA LYS A 5 -27.54 8.75 11.56
C LYS A 5 -26.05 8.69 11.90
N LYS A 6 -25.57 7.52 12.27
CA LYS A 6 -24.14 7.21 12.33
C LYS A 6 -23.55 7.66 10.99
N ARG A 7 -22.52 8.50 11.04
CA ARG A 7 -21.75 8.95 9.87
C ARG A 7 -21.35 7.71 9.05
N GLU A 8 -22.04 7.46 7.95
CA GLU A 8 -21.59 6.53 6.90
C GLU A 8 -20.45 7.16 6.08
N ASP A 9 -20.11 8.43 6.33
CA ASP A 9 -19.18 9.23 5.53
C ASP A 9 -17.69 9.14 5.95
N ASN A 10 -17.34 8.38 7.00
CA ASN A 10 -15.93 8.20 7.45
C ASN A 10 -15.36 6.84 7.01
N LEU A 11 -15.48 6.50 5.73
CA LEU A 11 -15.02 5.20 5.21
C LEU A 11 -13.84 5.39 4.28
N TRP A 12 -12.75 4.71 4.58
CA TRP A 12 -11.67 4.46 3.62
C TRP A 12 -12.25 3.92 2.32
N LYS A 13 -11.79 4.39 1.17
CA LYS A 13 -12.14 3.81 -0.13
C LYS A 13 -10.95 2.99 -0.63
N ILE A 14 -11.25 1.81 -1.15
CA ILE A 14 -10.30 0.95 -1.85
C ILE A 14 -10.75 0.88 -3.29
N GLU A 15 -9.83 1.06 -4.24
CA GLU A 15 -10.10 1.01 -5.67
C GLU A 15 -9.02 0.18 -6.36
N TYR A 16 -9.44 -0.85 -7.09
CA TYR A 16 -8.55 -1.66 -7.91
C TYR A 16 -8.08 -0.91 -9.16
N ILE A 17 -6.78 -0.99 -9.47
CA ILE A 17 -6.16 -0.45 -10.68
C ILE A 17 -4.92 -1.27 -11.02
N ASP A 18 -4.83 -1.80 -12.24
CA ASP A 18 -3.65 -2.43 -12.83
C ASP A 18 -2.86 -3.30 -11.83
N THR A 19 -3.51 -4.34 -11.28
CA THR A 19 -2.98 -5.32 -10.30
C THR A 19 -2.76 -4.80 -8.87
N ILE A 20 -3.05 -3.54 -8.56
CA ILE A 20 -2.88 -2.97 -7.22
C ILE A 20 -4.17 -2.32 -6.71
N TYR A 21 -4.18 -1.94 -5.44
CA TYR A 21 -5.32 -1.26 -4.83
C TYR A 21 -4.92 0.12 -4.31
N LYS A 22 -5.55 1.18 -4.82
CA LYS A 22 -5.45 2.53 -4.26
C LYS A 22 -6.26 2.63 -2.98
N VAL A 23 -5.68 3.29 -1.98
CA VAL A 23 -6.29 3.55 -0.68
C VAL A 23 -6.55 5.05 -0.56
N TYR A 24 -7.80 5.44 -0.34
CA TYR A 24 -8.19 6.82 -0.14
C TYR A 24 -8.82 7.05 1.24
N ASP A 25 -8.57 8.22 1.80
CA ASP A 25 -9.22 8.70 3.02
C ASP A 25 -10.70 9.11 2.76
N TRP A 26 -11.36 9.57 3.82
CA TRP A 26 -12.76 10.04 3.75
C TRP A 26 -12.94 11.30 2.90
N ASP A 27 -11.88 12.08 2.69
CA ASP A 27 -11.87 13.27 1.85
C ASP A 27 -11.51 12.95 0.39
N LYS A 28 -11.38 11.66 0.06
CA LYS A 28 -10.99 11.13 -1.27
C LYS A 28 -9.56 11.48 -1.67
N ASN A 29 -8.70 11.86 -0.73
CA ASN A 29 -7.28 12.00 -1.01
C ASN A 29 -6.63 10.63 -1.07
N LEU A 30 -5.71 10.45 -2.02
CA LEU A 30 -4.90 9.23 -2.11
C LEU A 30 -3.97 9.16 -0.90
N THR A 31 -4.21 8.18 -0.03
CA THR A 31 -3.42 7.93 1.18
C THR A 31 -2.31 6.91 0.95
N GLY A 32 -2.49 6.00 0.00
CA GLY A 32 -1.48 4.98 -0.27
C GLY A 32 -1.93 3.91 -1.25
N TYR A 33 -1.14 2.83 -1.29
CA TYR A 33 -1.35 1.69 -2.18
C TYR A 33 -1.19 0.39 -1.42
N PHE A 34 -2.03 -0.59 -1.73
CA PHE A 34 -1.91 -1.95 -1.25
C PHE A 34 -1.57 -2.88 -2.42
N PHE A 35 -0.51 -3.66 -2.25
CA PHE A 35 0.02 -4.62 -3.22
C PHE A 35 -0.18 -6.02 -2.64
N PRO A 36 -1.23 -6.76 -3.02
CA PRO A 36 -1.44 -8.09 -2.50
C PRO A 36 -0.33 -9.07 -2.93
N ASN A 37 -0.03 -10.05 -2.09
CA ASN A 37 0.89 -11.12 -2.45
C ASN A 37 0.16 -12.17 -3.29
N TYR A 38 0.08 -11.95 -4.60
CA TYR A 38 -0.59 -12.89 -5.52
C TYR A 38 0.09 -14.25 -5.60
N ASN A 39 1.40 -14.32 -5.32
CA ASN A 39 2.22 -15.54 -5.42
C ASN A 39 2.07 -16.23 -6.78
N VAL A 40 2.13 -15.45 -7.87
CA VAL A 40 2.10 -15.98 -9.22
C VAL A 40 3.36 -16.82 -9.46
N ASP A 41 3.14 -18.05 -9.92
CA ASP A 41 4.19 -19.02 -10.21
C ASP A 41 4.20 -19.22 -11.73
N LEU A 42 5.07 -18.45 -12.41
CA LEU A 42 5.17 -18.45 -13.86
C LEU A 42 5.73 -19.77 -14.39
N ASP A 43 6.61 -20.43 -13.64
CA ASP A 43 7.19 -21.72 -14.03
C ASP A 43 6.09 -22.78 -14.21
N LYS A 44 5.09 -22.82 -13.31
CA LYS A 44 3.93 -23.70 -13.47
C LYS A 44 3.06 -23.36 -14.68
N TYR A 45 3.01 -22.11 -15.10
CA TYR A 45 2.22 -21.72 -16.25
C TYR A 45 2.88 -22.19 -17.55
N HIS A 46 4.20 -22.06 -17.63
CA HIS A 46 5.01 -22.55 -18.75
C HIS A 46 5.00 -24.08 -18.86
N ASP A 47 5.05 -24.80 -17.73
CA ASP A 47 5.01 -26.28 -17.68
C ASP A 47 3.64 -26.90 -18.06
N ASN A 48 2.53 -26.19 -17.81
CA ASN A 48 1.17 -26.66 -18.13
C ASN A 48 0.68 -26.24 -19.54
N SER A 49 1.60 -25.87 -20.43
CA SER A 49 1.26 -25.54 -21.82
C SER A 49 0.69 -26.77 -22.54
N ASP A 50 -0.60 -26.69 -22.89
CA ASP A 50 -1.30 -27.71 -23.67
C ASP A 50 -0.57 -27.95 -25.01
N PRO A 51 -0.11 -29.18 -25.32
CA PRO A 51 0.52 -29.49 -26.60
C PRO A 51 -0.41 -29.26 -27.82
N ASN A 52 -1.71 -29.01 -27.61
CA ASN A 52 -2.70 -28.64 -28.63
C ASN A 52 -3.11 -27.16 -28.65
N GLY A 53 -2.33 -26.25 -28.04
CA GLY A 53 -2.30 -24.84 -28.45
C GLY A 53 -3.52 -23.99 -28.05
N LYS A 54 -3.64 -23.70 -26.75
CA LYS A 54 -4.44 -22.56 -26.25
C LYS A 54 -3.71 -21.59 -25.33
N ASN A 55 -2.48 -21.92 -24.95
CA ASN A 55 -1.61 -21.02 -24.19
C ASN A 55 -0.59 -20.48 -25.18
N ASP A 56 -0.70 -19.20 -25.51
CA ASP A 56 0.23 -18.55 -26.40
C ASP A 56 1.56 -18.35 -25.68
N ALA A 57 2.48 -19.32 -25.82
CA ALA A 57 3.83 -19.28 -25.26
C ALA A 57 4.69 -18.12 -25.82
N SER A 58 4.11 -17.22 -26.62
CA SER A 58 4.74 -15.99 -27.11
C SER A 58 4.45 -14.74 -26.27
N LEU A 59 3.50 -14.81 -25.32
CA LEU A 59 3.21 -13.68 -24.45
C LEU A 59 4.38 -13.41 -23.49
N PRO A 60 4.78 -12.14 -23.28
CA PRO A 60 5.74 -11.77 -22.25
C PRO A 60 5.25 -12.19 -20.84
N ASP A 61 6.19 -12.54 -19.96
CA ASP A 61 5.87 -12.97 -18.57
C ASP A 61 4.97 -11.98 -17.82
N HIS A 62 5.10 -10.68 -18.05
CA HIS A 62 4.26 -9.67 -17.40
C HIS A 62 2.80 -9.72 -17.86
N GLU A 63 2.54 -9.99 -19.15
CA GLU A 63 1.17 -10.17 -19.64
C GLU A 63 0.55 -11.46 -19.12
N ILE A 64 1.35 -12.52 -18.94
CA ILE A 64 0.92 -13.77 -18.32
C ILE A 64 0.56 -13.53 -16.85
N GLU A 65 1.41 -12.84 -16.11
CA GLU A 65 1.19 -12.49 -14.70
C GLU A 65 -0.08 -11.65 -14.52
N GLU A 66 -0.26 -10.60 -15.32
CA GLU A 66 -1.46 -9.77 -15.30
C GLU A 66 -2.73 -10.60 -15.56
N ASN A 67 -2.73 -11.47 -16.58
CA ASN A 67 -3.86 -12.34 -16.87
C ASN A 67 -4.21 -13.29 -15.70
N ILE A 68 -3.19 -13.85 -15.05
CA ILE A 68 -3.40 -14.69 -13.87
C ILE A 68 -4.00 -13.87 -12.72
N ILE A 69 -3.46 -12.68 -12.44
CA ILE A 69 -3.95 -11.78 -11.39
C ILE A 69 -5.41 -11.38 -11.63
N GLU A 70 -5.75 -10.98 -12.86
CA GLU A 70 -7.12 -10.63 -13.24
C GLU A 70 -8.09 -11.80 -13.02
N GLN A 71 -7.67 -13.02 -13.36
CA GLN A 71 -8.46 -14.22 -13.06
C GLN A 71 -8.61 -14.44 -11.55
N MET A 72 -7.53 -14.27 -10.76
CA MET A 72 -7.58 -14.39 -9.30
C MET A 72 -8.55 -13.38 -8.66
N ILE A 73 -8.61 -12.15 -9.17
CA ILE A 73 -9.51 -11.10 -8.70
C ILE A 73 -10.95 -11.43 -9.07
N LYS A 74 -11.21 -11.87 -10.31
CA LYS A 74 -12.54 -12.30 -10.76
C LYS A 74 -13.08 -13.45 -9.91
N GLU A 75 -12.22 -14.40 -9.55
CA GLU A 75 -12.54 -15.54 -8.69
C GLU A 75 -12.55 -15.18 -7.20
N LYS A 76 -12.19 -13.94 -6.84
CA LYS A 76 -12.07 -13.46 -5.46
C LYS A 76 -11.20 -14.39 -4.61
N LYS A 77 -10.07 -14.81 -5.15
CA LYS A 77 -9.15 -15.71 -4.44
C LYS A 77 -8.69 -15.09 -3.13
N ASN A 78 -8.34 -15.96 -2.20
CA ASN A 78 -7.70 -15.57 -0.96
C ASN A 78 -6.18 -15.54 -1.16
N VAL A 79 -5.54 -14.47 -0.70
CA VAL A 79 -4.09 -14.30 -0.70
C VAL A 79 -3.59 -14.08 0.72
N ARG A 80 -2.32 -14.48 0.94
CA ARG A 80 -1.65 -14.27 2.22
C ARG A 80 -0.91 -12.93 2.22
N GLY A 81 -1.65 -11.90 2.60
CA GLY A 81 -1.10 -10.60 2.93
C GLY A 81 -0.76 -9.77 1.71
N GLY A 82 0.10 -8.78 1.94
CA GLY A 82 0.55 -7.85 0.93
C GLY A 82 1.39 -6.74 1.53
N ASN A 83 1.80 -5.81 0.69
CA ASN A 83 2.57 -4.64 1.08
C ASN A 83 1.66 -3.41 1.07
N LEU A 84 1.61 -2.67 2.18
CA LEU A 84 0.90 -1.40 2.27
C LEU A 84 1.91 -0.25 2.21
N MET A 85 1.88 0.52 1.12
CA MET A 85 2.72 1.70 0.90
C MET A 85 1.99 2.96 1.32
N LEU A 86 2.64 3.77 2.16
CA LEU A 86 2.11 5.01 2.73
C LEU A 86 3.17 6.12 2.67
N PRO A 87 2.78 7.40 2.58
CA PRO A 87 3.70 8.51 2.77
C PRO A 87 4.21 8.49 4.22
N MET A 88 5.52 8.66 4.39
CA MET A 88 6.18 8.57 5.70
C MET A 88 6.71 9.94 6.15
N VAL A 89 7.52 10.56 5.29
CA VAL A 89 8.27 11.79 5.57
C VAL A 89 8.28 12.66 4.32
N LYS A 90 8.02 13.96 4.48
CA LYS A 90 8.21 14.96 3.42
C LYS A 90 9.48 15.75 3.70
N LEU A 91 10.54 15.43 2.97
CA LEU A 91 11.87 16.01 3.12
C LEU A 91 11.84 17.52 2.91
N ASN A 92 11.16 18.02 1.87
CA ASN A 92 11.17 19.44 1.46
C ASN A 92 12.60 20.03 1.28
N LEU A 93 13.60 19.20 0.99
CA LEU A 93 15.01 19.61 0.87
C LEU A 93 15.55 19.48 -0.55
N LEU A 94 14.79 18.88 -1.45
CA LEU A 94 15.17 18.62 -2.83
C LEU A 94 14.42 19.57 -3.77
N ASP A 95 14.92 19.66 -5.00
CA ASP A 95 14.31 20.43 -6.09
C ASP A 95 14.29 21.97 -5.90
N HIS A 96 15.23 22.50 -5.09
CA HIS A 96 15.41 23.94 -4.90
C HIS A 96 16.49 24.51 -5.84
N SER A 97 16.11 25.34 -6.81
CA SER A 97 17.05 25.96 -7.77
C SER A 97 17.76 27.20 -7.25
N GLU A 98 17.17 27.91 -6.28
CA GLU A 98 17.69 29.18 -5.75
C GLU A 98 18.54 29.00 -4.47
N GLY A 99 18.77 27.75 -4.06
CA GLY A 99 19.36 27.42 -2.76
C GLY A 99 18.36 27.61 -1.61
N ILE A 100 18.68 27.02 -0.45
CA ILE A 100 17.86 27.09 0.77
C ILE A 100 18.71 27.54 1.94
N HIS A 101 18.11 28.32 2.84
CA HIS A 101 18.80 28.80 4.04
C HIS A 101 19.19 27.64 4.96
N LEU A 102 20.38 27.72 5.57
CA LEU A 102 20.89 26.69 6.46
C LEU A 102 19.94 26.40 7.64
N ASP A 103 19.34 27.45 8.23
CA ASP A 103 18.40 27.29 9.36
C ASP A 103 17.15 26.50 8.96
N TYR A 104 16.68 26.67 7.72
CA TYR A 104 15.58 25.87 7.17
C TYR A 104 16.00 24.41 6.98
N VAL A 105 17.20 24.17 6.45
CA VAL A 105 17.75 22.82 6.29
C VAL A 105 17.81 22.08 7.62
N ILE A 106 18.35 22.72 8.65
CA ILE A 106 18.48 22.15 9.99
C ILE A 106 17.08 21.81 10.53
N SER A 107 16.16 22.76 10.49
CA SER A 107 14.80 22.58 11.02
C SER A 107 14.08 21.41 10.32
N SER A 108 14.15 21.35 8.99
CA SER A 108 13.54 20.25 8.23
C SER A 108 14.17 18.89 8.56
N LEU A 109 15.50 18.80 8.65
CA LEU A 109 16.18 17.55 9.01
C LEU A 109 15.80 17.07 10.42
N GLU A 110 15.66 17.98 11.37
CA GLU A 110 15.24 17.67 12.74
C GLU A 110 13.80 17.16 12.77
N GLU A 111 12.86 17.84 12.11
CA GLU A 111 11.45 17.42 12.00
C GLU A 111 11.33 16.04 11.34
N ASN A 112 12.05 15.82 10.23
CA ASN A 112 12.06 14.54 9.52
C ASN A 112 12.65 13.41 10.37
N THR A 113 13.66 13.71 11.19
CA THR A 113 14.23 12.77 12.15
C THR A 113 13.22 12.39 13.23
N GLN A 114 12.49 13.37 13.78
CA GLN A 114 11.45 13.10 14.77
C GLN A 114 10.31 12.27 14.18
N ARG A 115 9.85 12.60 12.97
CA ARG A 115 8.83 11.85 12.23
C ARG A 115 9.25 10.40 12.00
N THR A 116 10.50 10.19 11.59
CA THR A 116 11.08 8.86 11.38
C THR A 116 11.13 8.04 12.66
N ARG A 117 11.50 8.67 13.79
CA ARG A 117 11.49 8.01 15.11
C ARG A 117 10.08 7.64 15.55
N LYS A 118 9.09 8.51 15.31
CA LYS A 118 7.68 8.22 15.61
C LYS A 118 7.20 6.98 14.85
N TRP A 119 7.48 6.90 13.54
CA TRP A 119 7.19 5.70 12.74
C TRP A 119 7.88 4.45 13.28
N LYS A 120 9.18 4.52 13.57
CA LYS A 120 9.95 3.39 14.10
C LYS A 120 9.34 2.86 15.42
N GLN A 121 9.03 3.75 16.35
CA GLN A 121 8.44 3.39 17.64
C GLN A 121 7.04 2.79 17.44
N TRP A 122 6.21 3.43 16.62
CA TRP A 122 4.85 2.95 16.36
C TRP A 122 4.84 1.54 15.78
N ILE A 123 5.71 1.25 14.81
CA ILE A 123 5.81 -0.10 14.23
C ILE A 123 6.26 -1.11 15.29
N HIS A 124 7.24 -0.75 16.12
CA HIS A 124 7.70 -1.62 17.20
C HIS A 124 6.55 -1.99 18.15
N ASP A 125 5.74 -1.01 18.54
CA ASP A 125 4.67 -1.19 19.51
C ASP A 125 3.44 -1.92 18.92
N ASN A 126 3.20 -1.77 17.62
CA ASN A 126 1.95 -2.24 17.00
C ASN A 126 2.14 -3.44 16.05
N ARG A 127 3.38 -3.89 15.77
CA ARG A 127 3.65 -4.96 14.77
C ARG A 127 2.91 -6.27 15.02
N GLN A 128 2.76 -6.68 16.28
CA GLN A 128 2.07 -7.94 16.60
C GLN A 128 0.57 -7.80 16.37
N GLN A 129 -0.02 -6.69 16.83
CA GLN A 129 -1.45 -6.40 16.70
C GLN A 129 -1.89 -6.37 15.23
N PHE A 130 -1.12 -5.73 14.36
CA PHE A 130 -1.47 -5.58 12.93
C PHE A 130 -0.74 -6.56 12.02
N ARG A 131 -0.09 -7.59 12.58
CA ARG A 131 0.64 -8.63 11.84
C ARG A 131 1.63 -8.06 10.81
N ILE A 132 2.35 -7.03 11.22
CA ILE A 132 3.41 -6.41 10.42
C ILE A 132 4.68 -7.26 10.54
N PHE A 133 5.12 -7.85 9.43
CA PHE A 133 6.30 -8.74 9.42
C PHE A 133 7.60 -8.03 8.99
N GLY A 134 7.50 -6.87 8.35
CA GLY A 134 8.65 -6.11 7.87
C GLY A 134 8.28 -4.70 7.42
N ASN A 135 9.30 -3.88 7.19
CA ASN A 135 9.15 -2.57 6.56
C ASN A 135 10.36 -2.22 5.69
N SER A 136 10.14 -1.37 4.69
CA SER A 136 11.16 -0.80 3.82
C SER A 136 10.79 0.64 3.43
N ILE A 137 11.80 1.46 3.13
CA ILE A 137 11.62 2.87 2.78
C ILE A 137 12.01 3.08 1.32
N TYR A 138 11.18 3.79 0.57
CA TYR A 138 11.40 4.12 -0.83
C TYR A 138 11.20 5.62 -1.06
N THR A 139 11.89 6.19 -2.05
CA THR A 139 11.53 7.50 -2.58
C THR A 139 10.24 7.38 -3.39
N ALA A 140 9.28 8.29 -3.19
CA ALA A 140 8.08 8.31 -4.01
C ALA A 140 8.45 8.61 -5.48
N ARG A 141 7.80 7.91 -6.41
CA ARG A 141 8.14 7.97 -7.84
C ARG A 141 7.89 9.34 -8.45
N GLU A 142 6.80 10.00 -8.02
CA GLU A 142 6.35 11.27 -8.58
C GLU A 142 6.88 12.48 -7.80
N ASP A 143 7.27 12.30 -6.53
CA ASP A 143 7.80 13.35 -5.69
C ASP A 143 9.05 12.87 -4.94
N ARG A 144 10.21 13.31 -5.41
CA ARG A 144 11.50 12.96 -4.79
C ARG A 144 11.62 13.51 -3.36
N ASN A 145 10.85 14.54 -3.02
CA ASN A 145 10.80 15.07 -1.66
C ASN A 145 10.00 14.19 -0.69
N ILE A 146 9.35 13.11 -1.13
CA ILE A 146 8.60 12.22 -0.24
C ILE A 146 9.34 10.89 -0.11
N LEU A 147 9.56 10.49 1.14
CA LEU A 147 9.87 9.10 1.48
C LEU A 147 8.57 8.39 1.83
N SER A 148 8.35 7.24 1.22
CA SER A 148 7.26 6.33 1.50
C SER A 148 7.75 5.16 2.33
N ILE A 149 6.92 4.70 3.25
CA ILE A 149 7.12 3.46 4.00
C ILE A 149 6.24 2.37 3.40
N VAL A 150 6.81 1.20 3.23
CA VAL A 150 6.09 -0.02 2.85
C VAL A 150 6.05 -0.94 4.06
N LEU A 151 4.85 -1.33 4.47
CA LEU A 151 4.61 -2.27 5.57
C LEU A 151 4.20 -3.62 4.99
N GLY A 152 4.95 -4.67 5.31
CA GLY A 152 4.55 -6.04 4.98
C GLY A 152 3.49 -6.52 5.96
N ILE A 153 2.29 -6.84 5.46
CA ILE A 153 1.12 -7.26 6.22
C ILE A 153 0.88 -8.76 6.01
N ASP A 154 0.82 -9.54 7.09
CA ASP A 154 0.46 -10.96 7.04
C ASP A 154 -1.01 -11.15 7.46
N LEU A 155 -1.96 -10.92 6.54
CA LEU A 155 -3.40 -11.15 6.75
C LEU A 155 -3.94 -12.09 5.68
N SER A 156 -5.00 -12.85 5.99
CA SER A 156 -5.71 -13.60 4.96
C SER A 156 -6.73 -12.68 4.31
N ILE A 157 -6.54 -12.37 3.03
CA ILE A 157 -7.28 -11.30 2.35
C ILE A 157 -7.97 -11.90 1.13
N VAL A 158 -9.28 -11.71 1.04
CA VAL A 158 -10.04 -11.97 -0.19
C VAL A 158 -9.81 -10.80 -1.14
N LEU A 159 -9.47 -11.09 -2.40
CA LEU A 159 -9.27 -10.09 -3.45
C LEU A 159 -10.59 -9.44 -3.90
N ASP A 160 -11.17 -8.65 -3.00
CA ASP A 160 -12.37 -7.83 -3.20
C ASP A 160 -12.16 -6.52 -2.44
N GLU A 161 -12.47 -5.38 -3.07
CA GLU A 161 -12.24 -4.05 -2.49
C GLU A 161 -12.90 -3.87 -1.11
N LYS A 162 -14.08 -4.48 -0.88
CA LYS A 162 -14.80 -4.35 0.38
C LYS A 162 -14.14 -5.17 1.49
N GLU A 163 -13.67 -6.37 1.16
CA GLU A 163 -12.96 -7.23 2.11
C GLU A 163 -11.57 -6.66 2.42
N ILE A 164 -10.82 -6.22 1.41
CA ILE A 164 -9.53 -5.53 1.62
C ILE A 164 -9.70 -4.32 2.54
N ARG A 165 -10.71 -3.49 2.27
CA ARG A 165 -11.02 -2.34 3.14
C ARG A 165 -11.27 -2.77 4.57
N LYS A 166 -12.08 -3.82 4.77
CA LYS A 166 -12.43 -4.32 6.10
C LYS A 166 -11.21 -4.82 6.86
N GLU A 167 -10.32 -5.56 6.19
CA GLU A 167 -9.10 -6.10 6.80
C GLU A 167 -8.07 -5.01 7.10
N LEU A 168 -7.93 -4.00 6.22
CA LEU A 168 -6.98 -2.89 6.42
C LEU A 168 -7.49 -1.80 7.36
N LYS A 169 -8.81 -1.64 7.50
CA LYS A 169 -9.43 -0.56 8.28
C LYS A 169 -8.84 -0.41 9.69
N PRO A 170 -8.67 -1.47 10.51
CA PRO A 170 -8.14 -1.31 11.87
C PRO A 170 -6.73 -0.70 11.89
N LEU A 171 -5.89 -1.09 10.92
CA LEU A 171 -4.54 -0.54 10.76
C LEU A 171 -4.59 0.93 10.32
N LEU A 172 -5.37 1.23 9.28
CA LEU A 172 -5.51 2.59 8.73
C LEU A 172 -6.10 3.56 9.76
N ASP A 173 -7.14 3.15 10.49
CA ASP A 173 -7.73 3.94 11.57
C ASP A 173 -6.70 4.26 12.64
N LYS A 174 -5.87 3.27 13.05
CA LYS A 174 -4.87 3.47 14.10
C LYS A 174 -3.73 4.39 13.65
N LEU A 175 -3.26 4.23 12.42
CA LEU A 175 -2.27 5.12 11.82
C LEU A 175 -2.77 6.56 11.77
N HIS A 176 -4.04 6.76 11.39
CA HIS A 176 -4.64 8.09 11.37
C HIS A 176 -4.80 8.67 12.78
N GLN A 177 -5.33 7.90 13.74
CA GLN A 177 -5.49 8.33 15.12
C GLN A 177 -4.16 8.72 15.79
N ASP A 178 -3.08 8.04 15.42
CA ASP A 178 -1.73 8.34 15.92
C ASP A 178 -1.00 9.39 15.05
N GLU A 179 -1.72 10.03 14.12
CA GLU A 179 -1.27 11.10 13.24
C GLU A 179 -0.05 10.72 12.38
N LEU A 180 0.03 9.45 11.97
CA LEU A 180 1.04 8.96 11.04
C LEU A 180 0.63 9.13 9.57
N ILE A 181 -0.69 9.18 9.31
CA ILE A 181 -1.30 9.45 8.01
C ILE A 181 -2.52 10.38 8.14
#